data_AF-A0A9X7BTD0-F1
#
_entry.id   AF-A0A9X7BTD0-F1
#
_cell.length_a   1.000
_cell.length_b   1.000
_cell.length_c   1.000
_cell.angle_alpha   90.00
_cell.angle_beta   90.00
_cell.angle_gamma   90.00
#
_symmetry.space_group_name_H-M   'P 1'
#
loop_
_entity.id
_entity.type
_entity.pdbx_description
1 polymer ?
#
loop_
_entity_poly.entity_id
_entity_poly.type
_entity_poly.pdbx_seq_one_letter_code
_entity_poly.pdbx_strand_id
1 'polypeptide(L)' 'MGLRQAYEMVIKHQLELLVDEKGWKIPRDKFDGIAVAMANDPQFTDQLLNFTDDHLETFADNYWD' A
#
# COMPACT_ATOMS: atom_id res chain seq x y z
N MET A 1 -6.17 11.97 10.95
CA MET A 1 -5.80 10.56 10.65
C MET A 1 -4.29 10.47 10.72
N GLY A 2 -3.74 9.42 11.35
CA GLY A 2 -2.29 9.23 11.43
C GLY A 2 -1.73 8.52 10.20
N LEU A 3 -0.45 8.74 9.88
CA LEU A 3 0.24 8.13 8.73
C LEU A 3 0.07 6.60 8.67
N ARG A 4 0.16 5.93 9.82
CA ARG A 4 -0.05 4.49 9.95
C ARG A 4 -1.45 4.04 9.49
N GLN A 5 -2.50 4.79 9.82
CA GLN A 5 -3.87 4.45 9.39
C GLN A 5 -4.03 4.58 7.88
N ALA A 6 -3.31 5.52 7.24
CA ALA A 6 -3.29 5.64 5.79
C ALA A 6 -2.62 4.41 5.15
N TYR A 7 -1.48 3.94 5.68
CA TYR A 7 -0.85 2.71 5.21
C TYR A 7 -1.75 1.50 5.37
N GLU A 8 -2.36 1.30 6.54
CA GLU A 8 -3.28 0.19 6.77
C GLU A 8 -4.44 0.19 5.74
N MET A 9 -4.98 1.37 5.40
CA MET A 9 -6.05 1.50 4.40
C MET A 9 -5.57 1.13 3.00
N VAL A 10 -4.41 1.64 2.58
CA VAL A 10 -3.84 1.33 1.26
C VAL A 10 -3.52 -0.16 1.14
N ILE A 11 -2.90 -0.77 2.16
CA ILE A 11 -2.54 -2.18 2.16
C ILE A 11 -3.79 -3.05 2.08
N LYS A 12 -4.85 -2.75 2.86
CA LYS A 12 -6.12 -3.48 2.78
C LYS A 12 -6.72 -3.43 1.39
N HIS A 13 -6.79 -2.24 0.80
CA HIS A 13 -7.33 -2.08 -0.53
C HIS A 13 -6.53 -2.87 -1.57
N GLN A 14 -5.19 -2.88 -1.46
CA GLN A 14 -4.37 -3.70 -2.35
C GLN A 14 -4.60 -5.20 -2.17
N LEU A 15 -4.79 -5.67 -0.93
CA LEU A 15 -5.13 -7.08 -0.67
C LEU A 15 -6.48 -7.48 -1.29
N GLU A 16 -7.48 -6.59 -1.24
CA GLU A 16 -8.76 -6.78 -1.92
C GLU A 16 -8.57 -6.97 -3.43
N LEU A 17 -7.82 -6.07 -4.08
CA LEU A 17 -7.53 -6.16 -5.51
C LEU A 17 -6.76 -7.44 -5.87
N LEU A 18 -5.80 -7.87 -5.04
CA LEU A 18 -5.06 -9.11 -5.29
C LEU A 18 -5.97 -10.35 -5.24
N VAL A 19 -6.94 -10.38 -4.33
CA VAL A 19 -7.92 -11.47 -4.26
C VAL A 19 -8.89 -11.40 -5.43
N ASP A 20 -9.47 -10.23 -5.67
CA ASP A 20 -10.59 -10.07 -6.60
C ASP A 20 -10.11 -10.08 -8.07
N GLU A 21 -8.97 -9.46 -8.39
CA GLU A 21 -8.44 -9.36 -9.76
C GLU A 21 -7.38 -10.40 -10.09
N LYS A 22 -6.49 -10.70 -9.13
CA LYS A 22 -5.36 -11.63 -9.34
C LYS A 22 -5.64 -13.04 -8.85
N GLY A 23 -6.82 -13.28 -8.26
CA GLY A 23 -7.26 -14.60 -7.82
C GLY A 23 -6.47 -15.17 -6.64
N TRP A 24 -5.83 -14.31 -5.84
CA TRP A 24 -5.09 -14.76 -4.67
C TRP A 24 -6.05 -15.37 -3.63
N LYS A 25 -5.59 -16.45 -2.98
CA LYS A 25 -6.38 -17.16 -1.96
C LYS A 25 -6.04 -16.67 -0.56
N ILE A 26 -6.20 -15.37 -0.32
CA ILE A 26 -6.06 -14.79 1.02
C ILE A 26 -7.45 -14.72 1.67
N PRO A 27 -7.65 -15.34 2.85
CA PRO A 27 -8.90 -15.19 3.59
C PRO A 27 -9.13 -13.73 4.01
N ARG A 28 -10.32 -13.18 3.75
CA ARG A 28 -10.66 -11.77 4.02
C ARG A 28 -10.55 -11.42 5.51
N ASP A 29 -10.78 -12.37 6.42
CA ASP A 29 -10.59 -12.20 7.87
C ASP A 29 -9.12 -11.94 8.28
N LYS A 30 -8.16 -12.21 7.38
CA LYS A 30 -6.73 -11.95 7.63
C LYS A 30 -6.28 -10.56 7.18
N PHE A 31 -7.09 -9.82 6.42
CA PHE A 31 -6.67 -8.56 5.83
C PHE A 31 -6.27 -7.55 6.89
N ASP A 32 -7.04 -7.45 7.97
CA ASP A 32 -6.75 -6.55 9.08
C ASP A 32 -5.41 -6.87 9.75
N GLY A 33 -5.14 -8.16 10.01
CA GLY A 33 -3.89 -8.59 10.61
C GLY A 33 -2.68 -8.34 9.72
N ILE A 34 -2.81 -8.60 8.41
CA ILE A 34 -1.74 -8.37 7.43
C ILE A 34 -1.47 -6.87 7.30
N ALA A 35 -2.52 -6.05 7.15
CA ALA A 35 -2.38 -4.61 7.01
C ALA A 35 -1.72 -3.97 8.22
N VAL A 36 -2.10 -4.37 9.43
CA VAL A 36 -1.47 -3.89 10.67
C VAL A 36 -0.02 -4.36 10.76
N ALA A 37 0.28 -5.61 10.41
CA ALA A 37 1.65 -6.12 10.45
C ALA A 37 2.56 -5.36 9.49
N MET A 38 2.12 -5.17 8.25
CA MET A 38 2.88 -4.46 7.21
C MET A 38 3.01 -2.96 7.49
N ALA A 39 1.95 -2.31 7.99
CA ALA A 39 2.00 -0.89 8.35
C ALA A 39 2.90 -0.59 9.57
N ASN A 40 3.23 -1.60 10.37
CA ASN A 40 4.18 -1.50 11.48
C ASN A 40 5.59 -1.98 11.11
N ASP A 41 5.80 -2.49 9.90
CA ASP A 41 7.11 -2.89 9.40
C ASP A 41 7.82 -1.65 8.79
N PRO A 42 8.86 -1.11 9.45
CA PRO A 42 9.54 0.09 8.97
C PRO A 42 10.14 -0.10 7.59
N GLN A 43 10.66 -1.29 7.29
CA GLN A 43 11.28 -1.57 5.99
C GLN A 43 10.23 -1.49 4.88
N PHE A 44 9.05 -2.06 5.10
CA PHE A 44 7.95 -1.96 4.14
C PHE A 44 7.50 -0.51 3.94
N THR A 45 7.31 0.25 5.01
CA THR A 45 6.84 1.63 4.92
C THR A 45 7.86 2.54 4.23
N ASP A 46 9.15 2.35 4.48
CA ASP A 46 10.22 3.12 3.83
C ASP A 46 10.29 2.80 2.33
N GLN A 47 10.16 1.52 1.96
CA GLN A 47 10.11 1.11 0.56
C GLN A 47 8.88 1.67 -0.18
N LEU A 48 7.71 1.68 0.48
CA LEU A 48 6.48 2.24 -0.08
C LEU A 48 6.61 3.75 -0.31
N LEU A 49 7.20 4.48 0.66
CA LEU A 49 7.46 5.91 0.54
C LEU A 49 8.40 6.20 -0.62
N ASN A 50 9.56 5.56 -0.68
CA ASN A 50 10.53 5.78 -1.75
C ASN A 50 9.93 5.47 -3.13
N PHE A 51 9.19 4.36 -3.26
CA PHE A 51 8.49 4.04 -4.50
C PHE A 51 7.52 5.14 -4.92
N THR A 52 6.78 5.71 -3.96
CA THR A 52 5.80 6.77 -4.21
C THR A 52 6.48 8.06 -4.61
N ASP A 53 7.56 8.44 -3.93
CA ASP A 53 8.34 9.65 -4.23
C ASP A 53 8.92 9.58 -5.66
N ASP A 54 9.56 8.47 -6.03
CA ASP A 54 10.13 8.26 -7.37
C ASP A 54 9.05 8.34 -8.48
N HIS A 55 7.88 7.76 -8.23
CA HIS A 55 6.79 7.76 -9.20
C HIS A 55 6.12 9.14 -9.29
N LEU A 56 5.98 9.86 -8.17
CA LEU A 56 5.41 11.19 -8.16
C LEU A 56 6.34 12.20 -8.82
N GLU A 57 7.65 12.09 -8.65
CA GLU A 57 8.64 12.90 -9.37
C GLU A 57 8.50 12.68 -10.88
N THR A 58 8.50 11.41 -11.31
CA THR A 58 8.30 11.06 -12.72
C THR A 58 6.94 11.56 -13.26
N PHE A 59 5.86 11.47 -12.47
CA PHE A 59 4.54 11.97 -12.88
C PHE A 59 4.52 13.50 -12.95
N ALA A 60 5.09 14.20 -11.98
CA ALA A 60 5.15 15.66 -11.98
C ALA A 60 5.89 16.16 -13.22
N ASP A 61 7.02 15.54 -13.58
CA ASP A 61 7.79 15.86 -14.79
C ASP A 61 6.98 15.68 -16.09
N ASN A 62 5.98 14.79 -16.10
CA ASN A 62 5.18 14.50 -17.29
C ASN A 62 3.87 15.31 -17.40
N TYR A 63 3.40 15.94 -16.32
CA TYR A 63 2.09 16.61 -16.26
C TYR A 63 2.13 18.08 -15.82
N TRP A 64 3.31 18.60 -15.43
CA TRP A 64 3.49 19.99 -15.03
C TRP A 64 3.96 20.91 -16.17
N ASP A 65 4.17 20.37 -17.37
CA ASP A 65 4.43 21.12 -18.61
C ASP A 65 3.14 21.55 -19.33
#